data_AF-A0A2X2T038-F1
#
_entry.id   AF-A0A2X2T038-F1
#
_cell.length_a   1.000
_cell.length_b   1.000
_cell.length_c   1.000
_cell.angle_alpha   90.00
_cell.angle_beta   90.00
_cell.angle_gamma   90.00
#
_symmetry.space_group_name_H-M   'P 1'
#
loop_
_entity.id
_entity.type
_entity.pdbx_description
1 polymer ?
#
loop_
_entity_poly.entity_id
_entity_poly.type
_entity_poly.pdbx_seq_one_letter_code
_entity_poly.pdbx_strand_id
1 'polypeptide(L)'
;MRSAVTLEYSLDDAGRGHRDRAIADLLCELTGAEDACIVNNNAAAVLLMLAACADGGEVVVSRGELVEIGGAFRIPDVMRQAGCTLVEVGTTNRTHLKDYLAAANENTSLLMKVHTSNYHIEASPKRSARPSWLRRATNSICRSSPTWAAARW
;
A
#
# COMPACT_ATOMS: atom_id res chain seq x y z
N MET A 1 35.25 -0.82 10.65
CA MET A 1 34.85 -0.98 12.06
C MET A 1 33.80 -2.06 12.15
N ARG A 2 33.95 -3.03 13.05
CA ARG A 2 32.89 -4.00 13.40
C ARG A 2 32.81 -4.00 14.93
N SER A 3 31.67 -3.58 15.45
CA SER A 3 31.38 -3.57 16.89
C SER A 3 29.98 -4.13 17.09
N ALA A 4 29.72 -4.71 18.26
CA ALA A 4 28.38 -5.11 18.64
C ALA A 4 27.46 -3.88 18.70
N VAL A 5 26.20 -4.06 18.32
CA VAL A 5 25.15 -3.04 18.38
C VAL A 5 23.91 -3.66 19.02
N THR A 6 23.09 -2.84 19.66
CA THR A 6 21.86 -3.23 20.37
C THR A 6 20.70 -3.49 19.41
N LEU A 7 20.90 -4.34 18.40
CA LEU A 7 19.94 -4.54 17.31
C LEU A 7 18.62 -5.16 17.79
N GLU A 8 18.66 -6.15 18.70
CA GLU A 8 17.45 -6.75 19.30
C GLU A 8 17.50 -6.68 20.82
N TYR A 9 18.04 -5.58 21.37
CA TYR A 9 18.25 -5.43 22.80
C TYR A 9 17.80 -4.04 23.28
N SER A 10 16.89 -4.03 24.26
CA SER A 10 16.43 -2.80 24.94
C SER A 10 17.38 -2.48 26.10
N LEU A 11 17.91 -1.26 26.13
CA LEU A 11 18.74 -0.78 27.24
C LEU A 11 17.90 -0.37 28.45
N ASP A 12 16.65 0.02 28.23
CA ASP A 12 15.74 0.45 29.29
C ASP A 12 15.20 -0.74 30.09
N ASP A 13 14.80 -1.81 29.37
CA ASP A 13 14.20 -3.01 29.98
C ASP A 13 15.21 -4.15 30.22
N ALA A 14 16.47 -3.97 29.79
CA ALA A 14 17.53 -4.99 29.80
C ALA A 14 17.06 -6.35 29.22
N GLY A 15 16.30 -6.30 28.12
CA GLY A 15 15.61 -7.44 27.54
C GLY A 15 15.61 -7.45 26.00
N ARG A 16 14.89 -8.41 25.41
CA ARG A 16 14.78 -8.51 23.95
C ARG A 16 14.01 -7.31 23.40
N GLY A 17 14.65 -6.56 22.51
CA GLY A 17 14.09 -5.40 21.83
C GLY A 17 13.68 -5.68 20.38
N HIS A 18 12.89 -4.78 19.82
CA HIS A 18 12.49 -4.79 18.41
C HIS A 18 13.47 -3.98 17.56
N ARG A 19 14.08 -4.65 16.57
CA ARG A 19 15.13 -4.07 15.70
C ARG A 19 14.68 -2.88 14.86
N ASP A 20 13.39 -2.82 14.58
CA ASP A 20 12.75 -1.88 13.70
C ASP A 20 12.18 -0.67 14.46
N ARG A 21 12.08 -0.73 15.79
CA ARG A 21 11.42 0.30 16.60
C ARG A 21 12.01 1.70 16.38
N ALA A 22 13.34 1.83 16.45
CA ALA A 22 14.01 3.12 16.26
C ALA A 22 13.76 3.72 14.87
N ILE A 23 13.62 2.88 13.84
CA ILE A 23 13.32 3.33 12.47
C ILE A 23 11.83 3.65 12.33
N ALA A 24 10.96 2.84 12.93
CA ALA A 24 9.52 3.04 12.92
C ALA A 24 9.15 4.40 13.54
N ASP A 25 9.72 4.73 14.70
CA ASP A 25 9.47 6.02 15.37
C ASP A 25 9.88 7.22 14.49
N LEU A 26 11.04 7.14 13.80
CA LEU A 26 11.48 8.16 12.85
C LEU A 26 10.57 8.27 11.62
N LEU A 27 10.09 7.13 11.09
CA LEU A 27 9.15 7.13 9.97
C LEU A 27 7.82 7.75 10.37
N CYS A 28 7.31 7.46 11.57
CA CYS A 28 6.12 8.09 12.13
C CYS A 28 6.31 9.60 12.27
N GLU A 29 7.45 10.09 12.75
CA GLU A 29 7.73 11.53 12.84
C GLU A 29 7.74 12.19 11.45
N LEU A 30 8.42 11.59 10.48
CA LEU A 30 8.57 12.15 9.12
C LEU A 30 7.26 12.13 8.31
N THR A 31 6.45 11.09 8.48
CA THR A 31 5.23 10.89 7.70
C THR A 31 3.96 11.32 8.45
N GLY A 32 4.07 11.54 9.76
CA GLY A 32 2.98 11.70 10.72
C GLY A 32 2.06 10.48 10.87
N ALA A 33 2.44 9.31 10.34
CA ALA A 33 1.65 8.09 10.50
C ALA A 33 1.58 7.64 11.97
N GLU A 34 0.49 6.96 12.33
CA GLU A 34 0.26 6.47 13.69
C GLU A 34 1.25 5.37 14.10
N ASP A 35 1.67 4.54 13.15
CA ASP A 35 2.66 3.48 13.33
C ASP A 35 3.36 3.17 11.99
N ALA A 36 4.49 2.46 12.04
CA ALA A 36 5.26 2.06 10.87
C ALA A 36 5.83 0.64 11.00
N CYS A 37 5.65 -0.17 9.96
CA CYS A 37 6.20 -1.52 9.85
C CYS A 37 7.21 -1.58 8.70
N ILE A 38 8.40 -2.11 8.99
CA ILE A 38 9.49 -2.23 8.03
C ILE A 38 9.64 -3.70 7.63
N VAL A 39 9.64 -3.94 6.32
CA VAL A 39 9.81 -5.27 5.74
C VAL A 39 10.94 -5.26 4.72
N ASN A 40 11.33 -6.46 4.27
CA ASN A 40 12.43 -6.68 3.33
C ASN A 40 12.37 -5.75 2.09
N ASN A 41 11.21 -5.69 1.44
CA ASN A 41 10.97 -4.83 0.29
C ASN A 41 9.48 -4.51 0.18
N ASN A 42 9.12 -3.61 -0.72
CA ASN A 42 7.73 -3.21 -0.88
C ASN A 42 6.86 -4.32 -1.53
N ALA A 43 7.45 -5.34 -2.18
CA ALA A 43 6.69 -6.50 -2.65
C ALA A 43 6.15 -7.31 -1.48
N ALA A 44 6.98 -7.52 -0.46
CA ALA A 44 6.58 -8.11 0.81
C ALA A 44 5.57 -7.21 1.55
N ALA A 45 5.71 -5.87 1.46
CA ALA A 45 4.76 -4.95 2.09
C ALA A 45 3.36 -5.06 1.47
N VAL A 46 3.27 -5.11 0.14
CA VAL A 46 2.00 -5.30 -0.58
C VAL A 46 1.37 -6.64 -0.22
N LEU A 47 2.16 -7.73 -0.24
CA LEU A 47 1.68 -9.06 0.12
C LEU A 47 1.18 -9.10 1.57
N LEU A 48 1.96 -8.60 2.52
CA LEU A 48 1.62 -8.59 3.94
C LEU A 48 0.36 -7.76 4.19
N MET A 49 0.23 -6.60 3.55
CA MET A 49 -0.93 -5.73 3.69
C MET A 49 -2.20 -6.41 3.15
N LEU A 50 -2.12 -7.02 1.97
CA LEU A 50 -3.26 -7.76 1.39
C LEU A 50 -3.68 -8.94 2.26
N ALA A 51 -2.71 -9.75 2.71
CA ALA A 51 -2.99 -10.91 3.56
C ALA A 51 -3.53 -10.51 4.94
N ALA A 52 -3.09 -9.38 5.51
CA ALA A 52 -3.57 -8.93 6.81
C ALA A 52 -4.93 -8.24 6.75
N CYS A 53 -5.22 -7.50 5.67
CA CYS A 53 -6.39 -6.61 5.60
C CYS A 53 -7.49 -7.11 4.66
N ALA A 54 -7.22 -8.08 3.78
CA ALA A 54 -8.14 -8.47 2.71
C ALA A 54 -8.16 -9.97 2.41
N ASP A 55 -7.68 -10.82 3.32
CA ASP A 55 -7.78 -12.27 3.18
C ASP A 55 -9.25 -12.70 3.04
N GLY A 56 -9.54 -13.51 2.02
CA GLY A 56 -10.90 -13.94 1.66
C GLY A 56 -11.81 -12.84 1.10
N GLY A 57 -11.35 -11.59 1.00
CA GLY A 57 -12.15 -10.44 0.58
C GLY A 57 -11.87 -9.95 -0.84
N GLU A 58 -12.70 -9.02 -1.31
CA GLU A 58 -12.53 -8.35 -2.60
C GLU A 58 -11.63 -7.11 -2.47
N VAL A 59 -10.67 -7.00 -3.38
CA VAL A 59 -9.79 -5.84 -3.49
C VAL A 59 -9.99 -5.17 -4.83
N VAL A 60 -10.47 -3.93 -4.79
CA VAL A 60 -10.82 -3.16 -5.98
C VAL A 60 -9.62 -2.34 -6.44
N VAL A 61 -9.23 -2.50 -7.71
CA VAL A 61 -8.09 -1.78 -8.31
C VAL A 61 -8.38 -1.39 -9.76
N SER A 62 -7.77 -0.31 -10.21
CA SER A 62 -7.88 0.13 -11.60
C SER A 62 -7.20 -0.87 -12.56
N ARG A 63 -7.84 -1.21 -13.68
CA ARG A 63 -7.25 -2.08 -14.72
C ARG A 63 -5.91 -1.56 -15.22
N GLY A 64 -5.77 -0.24 -15.40
CA GLY A 64 -4.53 0.41 -15.83
C GLY A 64 -3.37 0.36 -14.82
N GLU A 65 -3.61 -0.18 -13.62
CA GLU A 65 -2.67 -0.26 -12.51
C GLU A 65 -2.20 -1.71 -12.23
N LEU A 66 -2.66 -2.67 -13.04
CA LEU A 66 -2.20 -4.05 -13.00
C LEU A 66 -0.82 -4.15 -13.66
N VAL A 67 0.20 -3.70 -12.92
CA VAL A 67 1.57 -3.60 -13.39
C VAL A 67 2.36 -4.90 -13.17
N GLU A 68 3.35 -5.10 -14.03
CA GLU A 68 4.45 -6.04 -13.83
C GLU A 68 5.72 -5.25 -13.53
N ILE A 69 6.41 -5.60 -12.45
CA ILE A 69 7.64 -4.93 -12.01
C ILE A 69 8.77 -5.97 -11.93
N GLY A 70 9.90 -5.67 -12.58
CA GLY A 70 11.12 -6.48 -12.48
C GLY A 70 11.01 -7.90 -13.03
N GLY A 71 10.02 -8.18 -13.90
CA GLY A 71 9.85 -9.47 -14.59
C GLY A 71 9.26 -10.61 -13.77
N ALA A 72 9.12 -10.45 -12.44
CA ALA A 72 8.64 -11.52 -11.55
C ALA A 72 7.55 -11.07 -10.56
N PHE A 73 7.31 -9.76 -10.41
CA PHE A 73 6.28 -9.25 -9.50
C PHE A 73 5.08 -8.75 -10.29
N ARG A 74 3.96 -9.47 -10.20
CA ARG A 74 2.68 -9.15 -10.84
C ARG A 74 1.61 -8.96 -9.79
N ILE A 75 0.93 -7.81 -9.79
CA ILE A 75 -0.13 -7.51 -8.83
C ILE A 75 -1.21 -8.61 -8.77
N PRO A 76 -1.72 -9.15 -9.90
CA PRO A 76 -2.71 -10.23 -9.85
C PRO A 76 -2.22 -11.50 -9.16
N ASP A 77 -0.95 -11.85 -9.33
CA ASP A 77 -0.39 -13.08 -8.76
C ASP A 77 -0.20 -12.93 -7.25
N VAL A 78 0.24 -11.75 -6.80
CA VAL A 78 0.38 -11.41 -5.39
C VAL A 78 -0.97 -11.41 -4.69
N MET A 79 -2.01 -10.88 -5.32
CA MET A 79 -3.37 -10.87 -4.76
C MET A 79 -3.93 -12.28 -4.58
N ARG A 80 -3.71 -13.18 -5.56
CA ARG A 80 -4.08 -14.59 -5.42
C ARG A 80 -3.31 -15.26 -4.29
N GLN A 81 -2.01 -14.99 -4.16
CA GLN A 81 -1.19 -15.53 -3.09
C GLN A 81 -1.62 -15.01 -1.70
N ALA A 82 -2.13 -13.78 -1.64
CA ALA A 82 -2.66 -13.16 -0.42
C ALA A 82 -4.07 -13.66 -0.04
N GLY A 83 -4.70 -14.54 -0.84
CA GLY A 83 -6.06 -15.02 -0.59
C GLY A 83 -7.16 -14.03 -0.99
N CYS A 84 -6.81 -12.96 -1.72
CA CYS A 84 -7.75 -11.91 -2.12
C CYS A 84 -8.40 -12.20 -3.47
N THR A 85 -9.64 -11.74 -3.64
CA THR A 85 -10.32 -11.68 -4.94
C THR A 85 -10.05 -10.34 -5.61
N LEU A 86 -9.42 -10.37 -6.79
CA LEU A 86 -9.15 -9.18 -7.60
C LEU A 86 -10.43 -8.69 -8.29
N VAL A 87 -10.84 -7.45 -8.02
CA VAL A 87 -11.91 -6.75 -8.72
C VAL A 87 -11.32 -5.58 -9.51
N GLU A 88 -11.21 -5.75 -10.82
CA GLU A 88 -10.67 -4.70 -11.69
C GLU A 88 -11.76 -3.75 -12.20
N VAL A 89 -11.49 -2.44 -12.13
CA VAL A 89 -12.42 -1.38 -12.55
C VAL A 89 -11.82 -0.45 -13.59
N GLY A 90 -12.70 0.24 -14.33
CA GLY A 90 -12.31 1.17 -15.38
C GLY A 90 -11.67 0.50 -16.59
N THR A 91 -10.93 1.27 -17.36
CA THR A 91 -10.19 0.81 -18.54
C THR A 91 -8.68 0.96 -18.32
N THR A 92 -7.88 0.45 -19.25
CA THR A 92 -6.41 0.51 -19.18
C THR A 92 -5.87 1.93 -19.07
N ASN A 93 -6.52 2.91 -19.71
CA ASN A 93 -6.05 4.29 -19.79
C ASN A 93 -6.92 5.29 -19.02
N ARG A 94 -8.10 4.89 -18.55
CA ARG A 94 -9.05 5.77 -17.85
C ARG A 94 -9.82 5.03 -16.77
N THR A 95 -9.77 5.59 -15.57
CA THR A 95 -10.55 5.11 -14.43
C THR A 95 -11.13 6.30 -13.71
N HIS A 96 -12.44 6.25 -13.47
CA HIS A 96 -13.20 7.31 -12.82
C HIS A 96 -13.60 6.88 -11.40
N LEU A 97 -13.91 7.86 -10.56
CA LEU A 97 -14.37 7.59 -9.18
C LEU A 97 -15.64 6.73 -9.14
N LYS A 98 -16.56 6.93 -10.09
CA LYS A 98 -17.79 6.14 -10.21
C LYS A 98 -17.53 4.65 -10.43
N ASP A 99 -16.40 4.30 -11.05
CA ASP A 99 -16.06 2.91 -11.35
C ASP A 99 -15.70 2.17 -10.05
N TYR A 100 -14.99 2.84 -9.13
CA TYR A 100 -14.73 2.32 -7.77
C TYR A 100 -16.01 2.23 -6.94
N LEU A 101 -16.83 3.27 -6.96
CA LEU A 101 -18.08 3.30 -6.18
C LEU A 101 -19.07 2.20 -6.62
N ALA A 102 -19.13 1.90 -7.91
CA ALA A 102 -20.01 0.85 -8.44
C ALA A 102 -19.52 -0.57 -8.11
N ALA A 103 -18.23 -0.75 -7.86
CA ALA A 103 -17.65 -2.05 -7.52
C ALA A 103 -17.67 -2.34 -6.01
N ALA A 104 -17.66 -1.30 -5.17
CA ALA A 104 -17.68 -1.45 -3.72
C ALA A 104 -19.00 -2.08 -3.24
N ASN A 105 -18.88 -3.18 -2.51
CA ASN A 105 -20.00 -3.97 -1.97
C ASN A 105 -19.65 -4.57 -0.59
N GLU A 106 -20.54 -5.39 -0.03
CA GLU A 106 -20.38 -5.99 1.30
C GLU A 106 -19.14 -6.90 1.43
N ASN A 107 -18.64 -7.46 0.32
CA ASN A 107 -17.43 -8.29 0.27
C ASN A 107 -16.15 -7.48 0.03
N THR A 108 -16.24 -6.16 -0.18
CA THR A 108 -15.08 -5.30 -0.45
C THR A 108 -14.28 -5.04 0.83
N SER A 109 -13.06 -5.57 0.88
CA SER A 109 -12.14 -5.39 2.01
C SER A 109 -11.15 -4.25 1.82
N LEU A 110 -10.75 -3.96 0.57
CA LEU A 110 -9.75 -2.93 0.31
C LEU A 110 -9.95 -2.21 -1.03
N LEU A 111 -9.70 -0.90 -1.05
CA LEU A 111 -9.56 -0.11 -2.28
C LEU A 111 -8.08 0.18 -2.50
N MET A 112 -7.50 -0.45 -3.52
CA MET A 112 -6.07 -0.36 -3.81
C MET A 112 -5.79 0.68 -4.88
N LYS A 113 -4.71 1.46 -4.68
CA LYS A 113 -4.16 2.36 -5.69
C LYS A 113 -2.69 2.03 -5.92
N VAL A 114 -2.32 1.69 -7.15
CA VAL A 114 -0.92 1.41 -7.51
C VAL A 114 -0.36 2.57 -8.32
N HIS A 115 0.85 3.01 -7.97
CA HIS A 115 1.57 4.00 -8.76
C HIS A 115 2.31 3.32 -9.92
N THR A 116 2.11 3.81 -11.14
CA THR A 116 2.85 3.36 -12.33
C THR A 116 4.25 3.98 -12.33
N SER A 117 5.22 3.32 -11.70
CA SER A 117 6.58 3.82 -11.51
C SER A 117 7.51 3.61 -12.71
N ASN A 118 7.22 2.62 -13.56
CA ASN A 118 8.08 2.17 -14.65
C ASN A 118 7.55 2.47 -16.06
N TYR A 119 6.34 3.01 -16.18
CA TYR A 119 5.80 3.49 -17.46
C TYR A 119 4.76 4.59 -17.23
N HIS A 120 4.52 5.39 -18.26
CA HIS A 120 3.40 6.32 -18.33
C HIS A 120 2.66 6.10 -19.65
N ILE A 121 1.32 6.10 -19.59
CA ILE A 121 0.47 5.96 -20.78
C ILE A 121 0.26 7.36 -21.36
N GLU A 122 0.91 7.66 -22.49
CA GLU A 122 0.63 8.87 -23.28
C GLU A 122 -0.58 8.63 -24.18
N ALA A 123 -1.77 8.72 -23.60
CA ALA A 123 -3.01 8.90 -24.35
C ALA A 123 -3.78 10.01 -23.65
N SER A 124 -4.10 11.11 -24.36
CA SER A 124 -4.69 12.36 -23.84
C SER A 124 -5.48 12.14 -22.52
N PRO A 125 -4.82 12.28 -21.35
CA PRO A 125 -5.39 11.74 -20.13
C PRO A 125 -6.24 12.84 -19.53
N LYS A 126 -7.55 12.80 -19.77
CA LYS A 126 -8.51 13.41 -18.85
C LYS A 126 -8.50 12.57 -17.57
N ARG A 127 -7.43 12.71 -16.78
CA ARG A 127 -7.38 12.19 -15.41
C ARG A 127 -8.43 12.98 -14.65
N SER A 128 -9.51 12.34 -14.22
CA SER A 128 -10.44 13.02 -13.30
C SER A 128 -9.63 13.54 -12.13
N ALA A 129 -9.84 14.80 -11.75
CA ALA A 129 -9.13 15.44 -10.65
C ALA A 129 -9.05 14.47 -9.47
N ARG A 130 -7.87 14.39 -8.82
CA ARG A 130 -7.71 13.59 -7.60
C ARG A 130 -8.86 13.96 -6.67
N PRO A 131 -9.67 13.00 -6.20
CA PRO A 131 -10.77 13.31 -5.30
C PRO A 131 -10.25 14.13 -4.11
N SER A 132 -11.01 15.12 -3.65
CA SER A 132 -10.59 16.02 -2.57
C SER A 132 -10.24 15.28 -1.28
N TRP A 133 -10.81 14.09 -1.06
CA TRP A 133 -10.47 13.17 0.03
C TRP A 133 -9.11 12.47 -0.16
N LEU A 134 -8.69 12.21 -1.40
CA LEU A 134 -7.39 11.61 -1.75
C LEU A 134 -6.26 12.65 -1.72
N ARG A 135 -6.59 13.92 -2.02
CA ARG A 135 -5.70 15.08 -1.84
C ARG A 135 -5.52 15.42 -0.37
N ARG A 136 -6.60 15.33 0.42
CA ARG A 136 -6.53 15.37 1.89
C ARG A 136 -5.78 14.18 2.43
N ALA A 137 -5.95 12.95 1.95
CA ALA A 137 -5.14 11.82 2.37
C ALA A 137 -3.64 12.12 2.19
N THR A 138 -3.13 12.53 1.03
CA THR A 138 -1.68 12.85 0.91
C THR A 138 -1.16 13.99 1.81
N ASN A 139 -2.03 14.88 2.34
CA ASN A 139 -1.65 15.97 3.26
C ASN A 139 -2.16 15.79 4.72
N SER A 140 -3.02 14.81 4.97
CA SER A 140 -3.73 14.51 6.22
C SER A 140 -3.68 13.02 6.59
N ILE A 141 -2.84 12.24 5.88
CA ILE A 141 -2.43 10.86 6.17
C ILE A 141 -1.89 10.73 7.60
N CYS A 142 -1.59 11.85 8.27
CA CYS A 142 -1.11 11.87 9.64
C CYS A 142 -2.17 11.80 10.76
N ARG A 143 -3.49 11.85 10.50
CA ARG A 143 -4.40 12.26 11.61
C ARG A 143 -5.68 11.49 11.92
N SER A 144 -6.23 10.54 11.15
CA SER A 144 -7.55 10.01 11.59
C SER A 144 -8.16 8.68 11.09
N SER A 145 -7.56 7.79 10.30
CA SER A 145 -8.24 6.49 9.99
C SER A 145 -7.31 5.36 9.47
N PRO A 146 -7.57 4.07 9.80
CA PRO A 146 -6.62 2.97 9.66
C PRO A 146 -6.71 2.13 8.38
N THR A 147 -7.53 2.50 7.38
CA THR A 147 -7.92 1.57 6.29
C THR A 147 -7.34 1.87 4.89
N TRP A 148 -6.27 2.66 4.79
CA TRP A 148 -5.69 3.00 3.47
C TRP A 148 -4.21 2.61 3.36
N ALA A 149 -3.92 1.61 2.53
CA ALA A 149 -2.58 1.29 2.12
C ALA A 149 -2.22 2.01 0.81
N ALA A 150 -1.61 3.18 0.92
CA ALA A 150 -0.99 3.85 -0.22
C ALA A 150 0.46 3.37 -0.37
N ALA A 151 0.67 2.31 -1.14
CA ALA A 151 2.02 1.87 -1.51
C ALA A 151 2.61 2.84 -2.55
N ARG A 152 3.39 3.81 -2.06
CA ARG A 152 4.23 4.65 -2.91
C ARG A 152 5.54 3.89 -3.15
N TRP A 153 5.79 3.52 -4.39
CA TRP A 153 7.08 3.02 -4.88
C TRP A 153 7.90 4.20 -5.37
#